data_AF-A0A175VJS5-F1
#
_entry.id   AF-A0A175VJS5-F1
#
_cell.length_a   1.000
_cell.length_b   1.000
_cell.length_c   1.000
_cell.angle_alpha   90.00
_cell.angle_beta   90.00
_cell.angle_gamma   90.00
#
_symmetry.space_group_name_H-M   'P 1'
#
loop_
_entity.id
_entity.type
_entity.pdbx_description
1 polymer ?
#
loop_
_entity_poly.entity_id
_entity_poly.type
_entity_poly.pdbx_seq_one_letter_code
_entity_poly.pdbx_strand_id
1 'polypeptide(L)'
;MNKGLQRQRGAVLLVVLVLSLLSSLLVLTSIQDNQIQTRLSGNFHKKINAQLSAEQGMNESYRALRTTLEETPRSEWAALIRAIPERGNGVQDGSHYQIDKPAQAVADTLALYSSGHFLEGSAGLNALFSLRRQPGNLIFQDSVVACEGLSLSGSGLIDSYDSRKGSYGGSNVNQNASVATVSDQANVVLDGHSPIWGDVRATGSVTLNGSSPVSGSLAAGGDITISPSSDKIVRVDGNLQGGGDLTLQGGRITGSVAMNGNVAMGWGTSIDSGQLNYGGMGTFNDAANQKYLEPQYRQHPKLPPVAGQVCDPLNVTALAGSPQFANLPINGALTLGSTQQMVLTESPATGSVSSTNQHKPALPFPGKGELFGKEQTLYRLDSLNMGADAALTIQGDVVLVIDRDFTMSGSNKLTVAEGSSLTLIVGGKVELGAGAEVSAAKQGLTAEGTPAISLYSAYSGKDGVKLSGNTPLYAALYAPLTEMSISGSGGLYGAVRAKYLNESGAGGVHYDEALGLADLGAELGPAPVLALKQWHFVH
;
A
#
# COMPACT_ATOMS: atom_id res chain seq x y z
N MET A 1 15.79 -121.08 6.81
CA MET A 1 15.97 -119.73 6.21
C MET A 1 15.78 -118.70 7.32
N ASN A 2 16.87 -118.08 7.76
CA ASN A 2 17.03 -117.62 9.14
C ASN A 2 16.70 -116.12 9.33
N LYS A 3 15.84 -115.86 10.34
CA LYS A 3 15.67 -114.64 11.16
C LYS A 3 15.07 -113.39 10.50
N GLY A 4 13.74 -113.37 10.44
CA GLY A 4 12.92 -112.20 10.15
C GLY A 4 12.62 -111.33 11.39
N LEU A 5 12.89 -110.02 11.24
CA LEU A 5 12.09 -108.89 11.72
C LEU A 5 11.66 -108.84 13.20
N GLN A 6 12.55 -108.41 14.10
CA GLN A 6 12.14 -107.93 15.45
C GLN A 6 13.00 -106.81 16.07
N ARG A 7 13.59 -105.88 15.29
CA ARG A 7 14.43 -104.81 15.89
C ARG A 7 14.40 -103.41 15.27
N GLN A 8 13.36 -103.02 14.53
CA GLN A 8 13.31 -101.69 13.87
C GLN A 8 12.14 -100.77 14.27
N ARG A 9 11.39 -101.06 15.34
CA ARG A 9 10.28 -100.18 15.76
C ARG A 9 10.68 -99.05 16.73
N GLY A 10 11.87 -99.10 17.36
CA GLY A 10 12.30 -98.09 18.34
C GLY A 10 13.07 -96.88 17.78
N ALA A 11 14.00 -97.11 16.83
CA ALA A 11 14.87 -96.06 16.29
C ALA A 11 14.15 -95.08 15.34
N VAL A 12 13.19 -95.58 14.55
CA VAL A 12 12.37 -94.75 13.66
C VAL A 12 11.57 -93.73 14.47
N LEU A 13 11.06 -94.12 15.64
CA LEU A 13 10.29 -93.24 16.50
C LEU A 13 11.16 -92.10 17.06
N LEU A 14 12.40 -92.38 17.45
CA LEU A 14 13.35 -91.34 17.91
C LEU A 14 13.75 -90.36 16.79
N VAL A 15 14.04 -90.87 15.59
CA VAL A 15 14.40 -90.02 14.45
C VAL A 15 13.23 -89.13 14.02
N VAL A 16 12.02 -89.69 13.95
CA VAL A 16 10.80 -88.93 13.67
C VAL A 16 10.54 -87.90 14.77
N LEU A 17 10.75 -88.25 16.04
CA LEU A 17 10.55 -87.33 17.16
C LEU A 17 11.54 -86.16 17.13
N VAL A 18 12.83 -86.42 16.88
CA VAL A 18 13.86 -85.37 16.75
C VAL A 18 13.61 -84.50 15.52
N LEU A 19 13.28 -85.07 14.36
CA LEU A 19 12.92 -84.30 13.18
C LEU A 19 11.66 -83.46 13.41
N SER A 20 10.63 -84.02 14.06
CA SER A 20 9.42 -83.27 14.41
C SER A 20 9.68 -82.13 15.40
N LEU A 21 10.60 -82.32 16.35
CA LEU A 21 11.04 -81.28 17.30
C LEU A 21 11.77 -80.16 16.57
N LEU A 22 12.72 -80.50 15.69
CA LEU A 22 13.45 -79.51 14.90
C LEU A 22 12.52 -78.75 13.95
N SER A 23 11.61 -79.43 13.26
CA SER A 23 10.58 -78.80 12.43
C SER A 23 9.63 -77.92 13.24
N SER A 24 9.20 -78.37 14.43
CA SER A 24 8.33 -77.58 15.31
C SER A 24 9.03 -76.32 15.80
N LEU A 25 10.31 -76.41 16.16
CA LEU A 25 11.13 -75.26 16.55
C LEU A 25 11.21 -74.23 15.41
N LEU A 26 11.44 -74.70 14.18
CA LEU A 26 11.55 -73.87 12.98
C LEU A 26 10.21 -73.19 12.62
N VAL A 27 9.10 -73.90 12.81
CA VAL A 27 7.75 -73.33 12.66
C VAL A 27 7.48 -72.28 13.74
N LEU A 28 7.85 -72.54 15.01
CA LEU A 28 7.69 -71.57 16.08
C LEU A 28 8.50 -70.29 15.83
N THR A 29 9.76 -70.40 15.40
CA THR A 29 10.59 -69.23 15.07
C THR A 29 10.00 -68.45 13.89
N SER A 30 9.50 -69.14 12.86
CA SER A 30 8.85 -68.47 11.72
C SER A 30 7.56 -67.75 12.12
N ILE A 31 6.76 -68.30 13.04
CA ILE A 31 5.56 -67.62 13.57
C ILE A 31 5.96 -66.39 14.38
N GLN A 32 6.99 -66.48 15.22
CA GLN A 32 7.49 -65.35 16.00
C GLN A 32 8.00 -64.22 15.10
N ASP A 33 8.80 -64.53 14.09
CA ASP A 33 9.31 -63.56 13.13
C ASP A 33 8.18 -62.87 12.35
N ASN A 34 7.19 -63.65 11.89
CA ASN A 34 6.02 -63.08 11.22
C ASN A 34 5.20 -62.17 12.13
N GLN A 35 5.03 -62.53 13.41
CA GLN A 35 4.34 -61.68 14.38
C GLN A 35 5.12 -60.37 14.62
N ILE A 36 6.44 -60.43 14.75
CA ILE A 36 7.30 -59.26 14.92
C ILE A 36 7.23 -58.36 13.69
N GLN A 37 7.37 -58.91 12.49
CA GLN A 37 7.28 -58.15 11.24
C GLN A 37 5.91 -57.50 11.06
N THR A 38 4.83 -58.21 11.40
CA THR A 38 3.47 -57.65 11.33
C THR A 38 3.30 -56.49 12.32
N ARG A 39 3.83 -56.60 13.54
CA ARG A 39 3.79 -55.51 14.54
C ARG A 39 4.63 -54.32 14.13
N LEU A 40 5.84 -54.55 13.60
CA LEU A 40 6.72 -53.49 13.10
C LEU A 40 6.07 -52.76 11.93
N SER A 41 5.52 -53.49 10.96
CA SER A 41 4.80 -52.92 9.83
C SER A 41 3.57 -52.11 10.28
N GLY A 42 2.78 -52.64 11.21
CA GLY A 42 1.64 -51.94 11.79
C GLY A 42 2.04 -50.66 12.54
N ASN A 43 3.08 -50.70 13.37
CA ASN A 43 3.58 -49.52 14.08
C ASN A 43 4.18 -48.49 13.13
N PHE A 44 4.88 -48.93 12.09
CA PHE A 44 5.40 -48.05 11.05
C PHE A 44 4.25 -47.36 10.29
N HIS A 45 3.23 -48.11 9.88
CA HIS A 45 2.04 -47.55 9.23
C HIS A 45 1.34 -46.52 10.13
N LYS A 46 1.15 -46.84 11.42
CA LYS A 46 0.57 -45.92 12.40
C LYS A 46 1.36 -44.61 12.50
N LYS A 47 2.68 -44.72 12.61
CA LYS A 47 3.59 -43.58 12.76
C LYS A 47 3.61 -42.70 11.51
N ILE A 48 3.67 -43.29 10.32
CA ILE A 48 3.67 -42.52 9.05
C ILE A 48 2.36 -41.74 8.89
N ASN A 49 1.20 -42.36 9.13
CA ASN A 49 -0.08 -41.66 8.98
C ASN A 49 -0.27 -40.57 10.05
N ALA A 50 0.23 -40.79 11.27
CA ALA A 50 0.28 -39.76 12.30
C ALA A 50 1.17 -38.58 11.87
N GLN A 51 2.32 -38.86 11.27
CA GLN A 51 3.22 -37.82 10.72
C GLN A 51 2.56 -37.03 9.59
N LEU A 52 1.92 -37.70 8.64
CA LEU A 52 1.16 -37.06 7.56
C LEU A 52 0.02 -36.19 8.11
N SER A 53 -0.63 -36.61 9.19
CA SER A 53 -1.66 -35.82 9.85
C SER A 53 -1.08 -34.58 10.55
N ALA A 54 0.10 -34.68 11.16
CA ALA A 54 0.80 -33.52 11.73
C ALA A 54 1.22 -32.52 10.62
N GLU A 55 1.72 -33.01 9.50
CA GLU A 55 2.05 -32.21 8.31
C GLU A 55 0.80 -31.51 7.75
N GLN A 56 -0.32 -32.23 7.68
CA GLN A 56 -1.60 -31.65 7.26
C GLN A 56 -2.01 -30.49 8.16
N GLY A 57 -1.98 -30.67 9.48
CA GLY A 57 -2.31 -29.59 10.42
C GLY A 57 -1.41 -28.36 10.26
N MET A 58 -0.12 -28.57 10.01
CA MET A 58 0.82 -27.48 9.75
C MET A 58 0.54 -26.77 8.41
N ASN A 59 0.17 -27.52 7.37
CA ASN A 59 -0.20 -26.96 6.07
C ASN A 59 -1.51 -26.17 6.15
N GLU A 60 -2.51 -26.65 6.89
CA GLU A 60 -3.75 -25.92 7.14
C GLU A 60 -3.49 -24.64 7.94
N SER A 61 -2.61 -24.69 8.93
CA SER A 61 -2.15 -23.50 9.66
C SER A 61 -1.47 -22.49 8.73
N TYR A 62 -0.56 -22.95 7.87
CA TYR A 62 0.10 -22.09 6.87
C TYR A 62 -0.88 -21.47 5.89
N ARG A 63 -1.87 -22.22 5.41
CA ARG A 63 -2.94 -21.71 4.54
C ARG A 63 -3.77 -20.65 5.25
N ALA A 64 -4.20 -20.90 6.49
CA ALA A 64 -4.97 -19.92 7.27
C ALA A 64 -4.19 -18.61 7.46
N LEU A 65 -2.90 -18.70 7.80
CA LEU A 65 -2.01 -17.54 7.89
C LEU A 65 -1.93 -16.78 6.56
N ARG A 66 -1.72 -17.50 5.46
CA ARG A 66 -1.61 -16.91 4.12
C ARG A 66 -2.91 -16.27 3.66
N THR A 67 -4.05 -16.94 3.81
CA THR A 67 -5.37 -16.41 3.43
C THR A 67 -5.69 -15.15 4.24
N THR A 68 -5.39 -15.15 5.54
CA THR A 68 -5.59 -13.95 6.37
C THR A 68 -4.71 -12.78 5.90
N LEU A 69 -3.48 -13.05 5.45
CA LEU A 69 -2.60 -12.04 4.84
C LEU A 69 -3.03 -11.64 3.42
N GLU A 70 -3.73 -12.49 2.67
CA GLU A 70 -4.29 -12.13 1.36
C GLU A 70 -5.52 -11.23 1.52
N GLU A 71 -6.37 -11.51 2.52
CA GLU A 71 -7.56 -10.71 2.84
C GLU A 71 -7.22 -9.41 3.58
N THR A 72 -6.30 -9.48 4.54
CA THR A 72 -5.89 -8.35 5.39
C THR A 72 -4.36 -8.31 5.48
N PRO A 73 -3.70 -7.69 4.48
CA PRO A 73 -2.24 -7.78 4.30
C PRO A 73 -1.38 -7.30 5.46
N ARG A 74 -1.90 -6.44 6.33
CA ARG A 74 -1.20 -5.95 7.53
C ARG A 74 -1.78 -6.49 8.83
N SER A 75 -2.25 -7.73 8.81
CA SER A 75 -2.68 -8.40 10.04
C SER A 75 -1.50 -8.58 10.99
N GLU A 76 -1.64 -8.04 12.21
CA GLU A 76 -0.72 -8.30 13.30
C GLU A 76 -0.77 -9.77 13.74
N TRP A 77 0.29 -10.24 14.38
CA TRP A 77 0.40 -11.64 14.83
C TRP A 77 -0.80 -12.10 15.65
N ALA A 78 -1.40 -11.23 16.47
CA ALA A 78 -2.58 -11.57 17.26
C ALA A 78 -3.80 -11.94 16.38
N ALA A 79 -3.99 -11.26 15.24
CA ALA A 79 -5.06 -11.59 14.30
C ALA A 79 -4.75 -12.90 13.54
N LEU A 80 -3.49 -13.04 13.11
CA LEU A 80 -3.01 -14.24 12.41
C LEU A 80 -3.15 -15.51 13.28
N ILE A 81 -2.76 -15.45 14.56
CA ILE A 81 -2.89 -16.57 15.51
C ILE A 81 -4.36 -16.98 15.71
N ARG A 82 -5.29 -16.02 15.71
CA ARG A 82 -6.73 -16.32 15.84
C ARG A 82 -7.28 -17.09 14.64
N ALA A 83 -6.75 -16.85 13.44
CA ALA A 83 -7.19 -17.54 12.23
C ALA A 83 -6.73 -19.01 12.14
N ILE A 84 -5.71 -19.41 12.90
CA ILE A 84 -5.18 -20.78 12.88
C ILE A 84 -6.18 -21.77 13.50
N PRO A 85 -6.50 -22.89 12.82
CA PRO A 85 -7.37 -23.93 13.37
C PRO A 85 -6.72 -24.61 14.57
N GLU A 86 -7.52 -24.90 15.61
CA GLU A 86 -7.02 -25.60 16.81
C GLU A 86 -6.96 -27.12 16.61
N ARG A 87 -7.85 -27.67 15.79
CA ARG A 87 -7.95 -29.12 15.51
C ARG A 87 -8.66 -29.37 14.19
N GLY A 88 -8.41 -30.54 13.60
CA GLY A 88 -9.11 -31.00 12.41
C GLY A 88 -9.00 -32.51 12.21
N ASN A 89 -9.89 -33.06 11.40
CA ASN A 89 -9.81 -34.46 10.98
C ASN A 89 -8.79 -34.58 9.85
N GLY A 90 -8.02 -35.66 9.86
CA GLY A 90 -7.06 -35.93 8.80
C GLY A 90 -7.71 -36.52 7.56
N VAL A 91 -6.97 -36.54 6.44
CA VAL A 91 -7.44 -37.09 5.16
C VAL A 91 -7.81 -38.57 5.26
N GLN A 92 -7.15 -39.32 6.15
CA GLN A 92 -7.43 -40.73 6.37
C GLN A 92 -8.47 -40.91 7.47
N ASP A 93 -9.42 -41.82 7.25
CA ASP A 93 -10.43 -42.13 8.26
C ASP A 93 -9.77 -42.60 9.56
N GLY A 94 -10.20 -42.00 10.68
CA GLY A 94 -9.59 -42.22 12.00
C GLY A 94 -8.28 -41.47 12.29
N SER A 95 -7.79 -40.62 11.37
CA SER A 95 -6.71 -39.69 11.67
C SER A 95 -7.22 -38.29 12.03
N HIS A 96 -6.48 -37.58 12.87
CA HIS A 96 -6.76 -36.20 13.25
C HIS A 96 -5.48 -35.46 13.62
N TYR A 97 -5.56 -34.14 13.67
CA TYR A 97 -4.48 -33.28 14.11
C TYR A 97 -4.97 -32.24 15.12
N GLN A 98 -4.07 -31.77 15.97
CA GLN A 98 -4.27 -30.68 16.90
C GLN A 98 -3.07 -29.73 16.86
N ILE A 99 -3.34 -28.42 16.82
CA ILE A 99 -2.33 -27.37 16.76
C ILE A 99 -2.22 -26.69 18.12
N ASP A 100 -1.01 -26.69 18.67
CA ASP A 100 -0.65 -25.84 19.79
C ASP A 100 -0.08 -24.52 19.26
N LYS A 101 -0.75 -23.42 19.61
CA LYS A 101 -0.45 -22.07 19.16
C LYS A 101 -0.20 -21.17 20.36
N PRO A 102 0.87 -20.34 20.36
CA PRO A 102 1.17 -19.45 21.46
C PRO A 102 0.15 -18.30 21.49
N ALA A 103 -0.05 -17.70 22.67
CA ALA A 103 -0.95 -16.55 22.81
C ALA A 103 -0.45 -15.29 22.07
N GLN A 104 0.87 -15.18 21.88
CA GLN A 104 1.54 -14.07 21.19
C GLN A 104 2.78 -14.57 20.44
N ALA A 105 3.18 -13.85 19.38
CA ALA A 105 4.46 -14.04 18.74
C ALA A 105 5.60 -13.45 19.60
N VAL A 106 6.81 -13.98 19.46
CA VAL A 106 7.99 -13.54 20.20
C VAL A 106 9.06 -13.10 19.20
N ALA A 107 9.58 -11.88 19.35
CA ALA A 107 10.64 -11.33 18.48
C ALA A 107 10.32 -11.46 16.98
N ASP A 108 9.09 -11.09 16.58
CA ASP A 108 8.55 -11.19 15.21
C ASP A 108 8.52 -12.61 14.61
N THR A 109 8.59 -13.63 15.46
CA THR A 109 8.46 -15.03 15.05
C THR A 109 7.29 -15.72 15.74
N LEU A 110 6.66 -16.64 15.01
CA LEU A 110 5.57 -17.48 15.50
C LEU A 110 6.01 -18.94 15.45
N ALA A 111 6.17 -19.54 16.62
CA ALA A 111 6.38 -20.98 16.75
C ALA A 111 5.01 -21.68 16.79
N LEU A 112 4.82 -22.71 15.97
CA LEU A 112 3.64 -23.58 15.99
C LEU A 112 4.08 -25.03 16.18
N TYR A 113 3.27 -25.77 16.93
CA TYR A 113 3.43 -27.21 17.07
C TYR A 113 2.17 -27.92 16.59
N SER A 114 2.32 -28.83 15.63
CA SER A 114 1.24 -29.68 15.14
C SER A 114 1.43 -31.10 15.66
N SER A 115 0.41 -31.63 16.33
CA SER A 115 0.34 -33.01 16.80
C SER A 115 -0.62 -33.80 15.92
N GLY A 116 -0.13 -34.84 15.26
CA GLY A 116 -0.92 -35.71 14.40
C GLY A 116 -1.12 -37.08 15.04
N HIS A 117 -2.30 -37.63 14.87
CA HIS A 117 -2.72 -38.90 15.47
C HIS A 117 -3.37 -39.80 14.43
N PHE A 118 -3.04 -41.09 14.48
CA PHE A 118 -3.75 -42.12 13.73
C PHE A 118 -3.74 -43.43 14.53
N LEU A 119 -4.93 -43.88 14.94
CA LEU A 119 -5.10 -44.96 15.92
C LEU A 119 -4.30 -44.64 17.20
N GLU A 120 -3.35 -45.51 17.58
CA GLU A 120 -2.46 -45.34 18.73
C GLU A 120 -1.14 -44.63 18.37
N GLY A 121 -0.91 -44.32 17.10
CA GLY A 121 0.28 -43.60 16.64
C GLY A 121 0.13 -42.10 16.85
N SER A 122 1.20 -41.44 17.28
CA SER A 122 1.31 -39.98 17.37
C SER A 122 2.63 -39.49 16.76
N ALA A 123 2.62 -38.30 16.19
CA ALA A 123 3.81 -37.60 15.70
C ALA A 123 3.65 -36.09 15.90
N GLY A 124 4.76 -35.40 16.15
CA GLY A 124 4.77 -33.95 16.33
C GLY A 124 5.60 -33.24 15.27
N LEU A 125 5.21 -32.04 14.87
CA LEU A 125 5.92 -31.18 13.93
C LEU A 125 6.00 -29.76 14.47
N ASN A 126 7.22 -29.27 14.70
CA ASN A 126 7.49 -27.87 15.03
C ASN A 126 7.76 -27.08 13.75
N ALA A 127 7.22 -25.86 13.68
CA ALA A 127 7.57 -24.89 12.65
C ALA A 127 7.72 -23.49 13.25
N LEU A 128 8.68 -22.73 12.73
CA LEU A 128 8.92 -21.33 13.09
C LEU A 128 8.67 -20.45 11.87
N PHE A 129 7.68 -19.56 11.98
CA PHE A 129 7.33 -18.59 10.97
C PHE A 129 7.84 -17.20 11.33
N SER A 130 8.06 -16.37 10.33
CA SER A 130 8.39 -14.93 10.48
C SER A 130 7.67 -14.14 9.41
N LEU A 131 7.35 -12.88 9.69
CA LEU A 131 6.87 -11.93 8.69
C LEU A 131 8.06 -11.12 8.17
N ARG A 132 8.35 -11.22 6.88
CA ARG A 132 9.36 -10.36 6.24
C ARG A 132 8.67 -9.08 5.80
N ARG A 133 8.86 -8.01 6.57
CA ARG A 133 8.47 -6.66 6.17
C ARG A 133 9.59 -6.09 5.28
N GLN A 134 9.21 -5.42 4.21
CA GLN A 134 10.13 -4.64 3.37
C GLN A 134 9.75 -3.17 3.53
N PRO A 135 10.71 -2.24 3.59
CA PRO A 135 10.40 -0.84 3.54
C PRO A 135 9.76 -0.46 2.20
N GLY A 136 8.97 0.61 2.18
CA GLY A 136 8.42 1.14 0.93
C GLY A 136 7.43 2.27 1.16
N ASN A 137 6.58 2.49 0.16
CA ASN A 137 5.68 3.64 0.11
C ASN A 137 4.29 3.21 -0.35
N LEU A 138 3.26 3.56 0.44
CA LEU A 138 1.84 3.41 0.09
C LEU A 138 1.08 4.73 -0.04
N ILE A 139 1.72 5.86 0.24
CA ILE A 139 1.04 7.15 0.34
C ILE A 139 1.35 8.08 -0.84
N PHE A 140 2.43 7.82 -1.58
CA PHE A 140 2.86 8.59 -2.74
C PHE A 140 3.08 7.69 -3.97
N GLN A 141 2.31 6.61 -4.13
CA GLN A 141 2.34 5.76 -5.32
C GLN A 141 1.51 6.33 -6.47
N ASP A 142 0.44 7.04 -6.12
CA ASP A 142 -0.46 7.74 -7.02
C ASP A 142 -0.08 9.24 -7.03
N SER A 143 -0.39 9.93 -8.13
CA SER A 143 -0.09 11.37 -8.26
C SER A 143 -0.91 12.21 -7.29
N VAL A 144 -2.21 11.93 -7.24
CA VAL A 144 -3.17 12.62 -6.41
C VAL A 144 -4.16 11.63 -5.81
N VAL A 145 -4.19 11.55 -4.48
CA VAL A 145 -5.18 10.81 -3.71
C VAL A 145 -6.02 11.79 -2.89
N ALA A 146 -7.29 11.94 -3.23
CA ALA A 146 -8.21 12.76 -2.46
C ALA A 146 -9.22 11.87 -1.73
N CYS A 147 -9.26 11.93 -0.41
CA CYS A 147 -10.03 10.95 0.34
C CYS A 147 -11.53 11.05 0.09
N GLU A 148 -12.12 12.22 0.28
CA GLU A 148 -13.56 12.44 0.21
C GLU A 148 -13.97 13.19 -1.07
N GLY A 149 -13.03 13.77 -1.81
CA GLY A 149 -13.30 14.31 -3.14
C GLY A 149 -12.21 15.23 -3.70
N LEU A 150 -12.23 15.40 -5.03
CA LEU A 150 -11.29 16.21 -5.80
C LEU A 150 -12.06 17.18 -6.68
N SER A 151 -11.67 18.46 -6.65
CA SER A 151 -12.17 19.50 -7.55
C SER A 151 -10.98 20.19 -8.21
N LEU A 152 -10.91 20.09 -9.54
CA LEU A 152 -9.98 20.90 -10.34
C LEU A 152 -10.82 21.93 -11.08
N SER A 153 -10.57 23.22 -10.88
CA SER A 153 -11.31 24.32 -11.52
C SER A 153 -10.40 25.29 -12.27
N GLY A 154 -9.09 25.10 -12.14
CA GLY A 154 -8.07 25.92 -12.75
C GLY A 154 -7.83 25.57 -14.22
N SER A 155 -6.60 25.80 -14.66
CA SER A 155 -6.12 25.35 -15.97
C SER A 155 -4.83 24.54 -15.86
N GLY A 156 -4.56 24.02 -14.66
CA GLY A 156 -3.42 23.17 -14.37
C GLY A 156 -3.55 21.79 -15.00
N LEU A 157 -2.47 21.31 -15.59
CA LEU A 157 -2.30 19.93 -16.07
C LEU A 157 -1.94 19.02 -14.89
N ILE A 158 -2.50 17.80 -14.85
CA ILE A 158 -1.95 16.72 -14.04
C ILE A 158 -1.22 15.74 -14.96
N ASP A 159 0.07 15.53 -14.76
CA ASP A 159 0.89 14.56 -15.50
C ASP A 159 1.91 13.87 -14.60
N SER A 160 2.91 13.21 -15.18
CA SER A 160 4.04 12.65 -14.44
C SER A 160 5.38 12.97 -15.07
N TYR A 161 6.45 12.85 -14.27
CA TYR A 161 7.82 12.90 -14.73
C TYR A 161 8.73 12.05 -13.85
N ASP A 162 9.93 11.75 -14.35
CA ASP A 162 10.95 11.00 -13.63
C ASP A 162 12.11 11.92 -13.21
N SER A 163 12.14 12.35 -11.94
CA SER A 163 13.19 13.23 -11.41
C SER A 163 14.59 12.61 -11.40
N ARG A 164 14.69 11.27 -11.47
CA ARG A 164 15.97 10.56 -11.56
C ARG A 164 16.69 10.85 -12.89
N LYS A 165 15.94 11.28 -13.91
CA LYS A 165 16.44 11.66 -15.24
C LYS A 165 16.74 13.17 -15.37
N GLY A 166 16.52 13.94 -14.31
CA GLY A 166 16.73 15.39 -14.28
C GLY A 166 15.47 16.17 -13.90
N SER A 167 15.57 17.51 -13.93
CA SER A 167 14.44 18.40 -13.67
C SER A 167 13.30 18.18 -14.66
N TYR A 168 12.07 18.47 -14.23
CA TYR A 168 10.88 18.37 -15.08
C TYR A 168 11.07 19.10 -16.43
N GLY A 169 10.92 18.37 -17.54
CA GLY A 169 10.91 18.91 -18.89
C GLY A 169 11.59 18.03 -19.93
N GLY A 170 11.13 18.13 -21.19
CA GLY A 170 11.72 17.38 -22.29
C GLY A 170 11.34 15.90 -22.25
N SER A 171 12.32 15.01 -22.20
CA SER A 171 12.12 13.55 -22.36
C SER A 171 11.82 12.78 -21.08
N ASN A 172 11.79 13.45 -19.91
CA ASN A 172 11.44 12.82 -18.64
C ASN A 172 9.97 12.99 -18.24
N VAL A 173 9.17 13.72 -19.01
CA VAL A 173 7.73 13.91 -18.81
C VAL A 173 6.95 12.76 -19.46
N ASN A 174 6.02 12.17 -18.73
CA ASN A 174 5.22 11.02 -19.14
C ASN A 174 3.73 11.24 -18.82
N GLN A 175 2.89 10.25 -19.14
CA GLN A 175 1.44 10.25 -18.87
C GLN A 175 1.08 9.19 -17.84
N ASN A 176 1.94 8.99 -16.83
CA ASN A 176 1.77 7.96 -15.81
C ASN A 176 1.15 8.54 -14.52
N ALA A 177 0.36 9.61 -14.62
CA ALA A 177 -0.37 10.12 -13.47
C ALA A 177 -1.49 9.14 -13.06
N SER A 178 -1.89 9.18 -11.80
CA SER A 178 -3.02 8.41 -11.28
C SER A 178 -3.76 9.24 -10.26
N VAL A 179 -4.98 9.63 -10.60
CA VAL A 179 -5.86 10.42 -9.74
C VAL A 179 -6.91 9.51 -9.13
N ALA A 180 -6.93 9.42 -7.80
CA ALA A 180 -7.83 8.50 -7.10
C ALA A 180 -8.61 9.18 -5.98
N THR A 181 -9.87 8.74 -5.79
CA THR A 181 -10.57 8.90 -4.51
C THR A 181 -10.67 7.58 -3.77
N VAL A 182 -10.73 7.65 -2.43
CA VAL A 182 -10.57 6.43 -1.59
C VAL A 182 -11.66 6.21 -0.54
N SER A 183 -12.39 7.24 -0.13
CA SER A 183 -13.56 7.09 0.77
C SER A 183 -14.80 6.69 -0.04
N ASP A 184 -15.81 6.11 0.59
CA ASP A 184 -17.04 5.73 -0.11
C ASP A 184 -17.73 6.94 -0.77
N GLN A 185 -18.24 6.76 -1.99
CA GLN A 185 -18.94 7.78 -2.79
C GLN A 185 -18.17 9.11 -2.98
N ALA A 186 -16.84 9.08 -2.95
CA ALA A 186 -16.02 10.28 -3.13
C ALA A 186 -15.87 10.65 -4.61
N ASN A 187 -16.24 11.90 -4.95
CA ASN A 187 -16.37 12.34 -6.33
C ASN A 187 -15.10 13.02 -6.88
N VAL A 188 -14.94 12.96 -8.20
CA VAL A 188 -13.95 13.74 -8.96
C VAL A 188 -14.68 14.71 -9.87
N VAL A 189 -14.39 16.01 -9.74
CA VAL A 189 -14.98 17.08 -10.55
C VAL A 189 -13.87 17.84 -11.25
N LEU A 190 -13.91 17.87 -12.58
CA LEU A 190 -13.01 18.66 -13.41
C LEU A 190 -13.82 19.81 -14.03
N ASP A 191 -13.76 20.97 -13.41
CA ASP A 191 -14.25 22.25 -13.92
C ASP A 191 -13.16 22.94 -14.76
N GLY A 192 -13.55 23.61 -15.85
CA GLY A 192 -12.62 24.38 -16.68
C GLY A 192 -11.84 23.56 -17.72
N HIS A 193 -10.52 23.78 -17.78
CA HIS A 193 -9.61 23.10 -18.71
C HIS A 193 -8.35 22.64 -17.97
N SER A 194 -8.52 21.64 -17.12
CA SER A 194 -7.48 20.95 -16.35
C SER A 194 -7.31 19.53 -16.87
N PRO A 195 -6.49 19.31 -17.92
CA PRO A 195 -6.27 17.99 -18.46
C PRO A 195 -5.64 17.06 -17.42
N ILE A 196 -5.95 15.76 -17.51
CA ILE A 196 -5.26 14.70 -16.76
C ILE A 196 -4.58 13.79 -17.77
N TRP A 197 -3.26 13.63 -17.64
CA TRP A 197 -2.44 12.72 -18.43
C TRP A 197 -2.10 11.50 -17.58
N GLY A 198 -3.05 10.59 -17.51
CA GLY A 198 -3.04 9.43 -16.65
C GLY A 198 -4.43 8.90 -16.37
N ASP A 199 -4.49 7.93 -15.46
CA ASP A 199 -5.72 7.24 -15.11
C ASP A 199 -6.51 7.98 -14.02
N VAL A 200 -7.84 7.84 -14.04
CA VAL A 200 -8.75 8.40 -13.02
C VAL A 200 -9.58 7.28 -12.41
N ARG A 201 -9.55 7.17 -11.07
CA ARG A 201 -10.32 6.19 -10.30
C ARG A 201 -11.13 6.88 -9.20
N ALA A 202 -12.44 6.99 -9.38
CA ALA A 202 -13.33 7.54 -8.36
C ALA A 202 -14.18 6.43 -7.71
N THR A 203 -14.24 6.38 -6.38
CA THR A 203 -15.20 5.54 -5.64
C THR A 203 -16.64 6.04 -5.79
N GLY A 204 -16.83 7.34 -5.98
CA GLY A 204 -18.09 7.97 -6.35
C GLY A 204 -18.20 8.25 -7.85
N SER A 205 -18.76 9.41 -8.18
CA SER A 205 -19.02 9.85 -9.54
C SER A 205 -17.85 10.67 -10.11
N VAL A 206 -17.76 10.70 -11.44
CA VAL A 206 -16.81 11.55 -12.18
C VAL A 206 -17.57 12.55 -13.04
N THR A 207 -17.28 13.83 -12.86
CA THR A 207 -17.89 14.91 -13.65
C THR A 207 -16.81 15.66 -14.41
N LEU A 208 -16.86 15.60 -15.75
CA LEU A 208 -15.99 16.37 -16.64
C LEU A 208 -16.76 17.58 -17.17
N ASN A 209 -16.66 18.69 -16.45
CA ASN A 209 -17.16 19.99 -16.88
C ASN A 209 -16.15 20.68 -17.81
N GLY A 210 -16.64 21.67 -18.56
CA GLY A 210 -15.81 22.40 -19.53
C GLY A 210 -15.18 21.50 -20.59
N SER A 211 -13.87 21.70 -20.84
CA SER A 211 -13.13 21.09 -21.95
C SER A 211 -11.92 20.26 -21.51
N SER A 212 -11.83 19.87 -20.22
CA SER A 212 -10.73 19.06 -19.65
C SER A 212 -10.72 17.61 -20.15
N PRO A 213 -9.72 17.15 -20.93
CA PRO A 213 -9.62 15.75 -21.34
C PRO A 213 -8.93 14.89 -20.28
N VAL A 214 -9.24 13.59 -20.28
CA VAL A 214 -8.48 12.55 -19.56
C VAL A 214 -7.75 11.70 -20.60
N SER A 215 -6.42 11.71 -20.60
CA SER A 215 -5.56 10.88 -21.45
C SER A 215 -5.15 9.63 -20.67
N GLY A 216 -6.06 8.68 -20.57
CA GLY A 216 -5.96 7.48 -19.74
C GLY A 216 -7.33 6.86 -19.51
N SER A 217 -7.36 5.77 -18.75
CA SER A 217 -8.61 5.08 -18.41
C SER A 217 -9.32 5.77 -17.24
N LEU A 218 -10.65 5.80 -17.30
CA LEU A 218 -11.51 6.39 -16.28
C LEU A 218 -12.43 5.31 -15.70
N ALA A 219 -12.37 5.12 -14.39
CA ALA A 219 -13.23 4.24 -13.64
C ALA A 219 -13.98 5.01 -12.55
N ALA A 220 -15.31 4.88 -12.51
CA ALA A 220 -16.16 5.47 -11.47
C ALA A 220 -17.03 4.41 -10.79
N GLY A 221 -17.17 4.48 -9.47
CA GLY A 221 -18.13 3.66 -8.72
C GLY A 221 -19.57 4.11 -8.93
N GLY A 222 -19.77 5.40 -9.19
CA GLY A 222 -21.06 6.03 -9.48
C GLY A 222 -21.22 6.45 -10.94
N ASP A 223 -21.87 7.60 -11.13
CA ASP A 223 -22.20 8.13 -12.44
C ASP A 223 -21.01 8.82 -13.12
N ILE A 224 -21.03 8.85 -14.45
CA ILE A 224 -20.05 9.58 -15.25
C ILE A 224 -20.79 10.60 -16.11
N THR A 225 -20.53 11.88 -15.85
CA THR A 225 -21.12 12.99 -16.61
C THR A 225 -20.04 13.75 -17.36
N ILE A 226 -20.18 13.82 -18.68
CA ILE A 226 -19.29 14.57 -19.56
C ILE A 226 -20.11 15.68 -20.20
N SER A 227 -19.83 16.91 -19.79
CA SER A 227 -20.52 18.12 -20.25
C SER A 227 -20.32 18.40 -21.75
N PRO A 228 -21.13 19.27 -22.37
CA PRO A 228 -21.11 19.49 -23.81
C PRO A 228 -19.76 20.08 -24.28
N SER A 229 -19.25 19.58 -25.40
CA SER A 229 -18.05 20.05 -26.07
C SER A 229 -18.15 19.81 -27.58
N SER A 230 -17.23 20.35 -28.37
CA SER A 230 -17.14 19.98 -29.80
C SER A 230 -16.84 18.48 -29.96
N ASP A 231 -17.46 17.90 -30.98
CA ASP A 231 -17.23 16.54 -31.51
C ASP A 231 -15.77 16.21 -31.85
N LYS A 232 -14.94 17.24 -32.09
CA LYS A 232 -13.50 17.09 -32.38
C LYS A 232 -12.65 16.87 -31.13
N ILE A 233 -13.20 17.07 -29.94
CA ILE A 233 -12.47 17.01 -28.68
C ILE A 233 -12.57 15.58 -28.13
N VAL A 234 -11.41 14.95 -27.91
CA VAL A 234 -11.32 13.72 -27.11
C VAL A 234 -11.54 14.10 -25.65
N ARG A 235 -12.56 13.51 -25.02
CA ARG A 235 -12.86 13.71 -23.59
C ARG A 235 -12.16 12.66 -22.74
N VAL A 236 -12.08 11.44 -23.25
CA VAL A 236 -11.38 10.32 -22.62
C VAL A 236 -10.60 9.57 -23.70
N ASP A 237 -9.27 9.61 -23.63
CA ASP A 237 -8.36 8.84 -24.48
C ASP A 237 -7.98 7.51 -23.81
N GLY A 238 -8.97 6.63 -23.63
CA GLY A 238 -8.82 5.39 -22.88
C GLY A 238 -10.15 4.68 -22.66
N ASN A 239 -10.13 3.65 -21.80
CA ASN A 239 -11.34 2.90 -21.47
C ASN A 239 -12.15 3.63 -20.39
N LEU A 240 -13.48 3.50 -20.47
CA LEU A 240 -14.41 4.15 -19.55
C LEU A 240 -15.29 3.09 -18.87
N GLN A 241 -15.22 3.01 -17.54
CA GLN A 241 -15.93 2.03 -16.71
C GLN A 241 -16.70 2.73 -15.58
N GLY A 242 -17.91 2.28 -15.30
CA GLY A 242 -18.86 3.03 -14.46
C GLY A 242 -19.86 2.11 -13.78
N GLY A 243 -19.99 2.24 -12.47
CA GLY A 243 -20.98 1.53 -11.67
C GLY A 243 -22.39 2.10 -11.79
N GLY A 244 -22.52 3.37 -12.18
CA GLY A 244 -23.79 4.07 -12.42
C GLY A 244 -24.08 4.34 -13.89
N ASP A 245 -24.67 5.50 -14.16
CA ASP A 245 -25.11 5.97 -15.47
C ASP A 245 -24.01 6.76 -16.21
N LEU A 246 -23.99 6.70 -17.54
CA LEU A 246 -23.19 7.57 -18.40
C LEU A 246 -24.06 8.63 -19.05
N THR A 247 -23.69 9.90 -18.88
CA THR A 247 -24.22 11.02 -19.67
C THR A 247 -23.09 11.68 -20.45
N LEU A 248 -23.00 11.40 -21.75
CA LEU A 248 -22.04 12.01 -22.67
C LEU A 248 -22.74 13.08 -23.51
N GLN A 249 -22.50 14.36 -23.22
CA GLN A 249 -23.20 15.48 -23.88
C GLN A 249 -22.41 16.12 -25.04
N GLY A 250 -21.12 15.81 -25.19
CA GLY A 250 -20.30 16.24 -26.31
C GLY A 250 -18.90 15.63 -26.31
N GLY A 251 -18.24 15.67 -27.46
CA GLY A 251 -16.91 15.10 -27.67
C GLY A 251 -16.90 13.58 -27.83
N ARG A 252 -15.71 13.00 -27.83
CA ARG A 252 -15.50 11.58 -28.12
C ARG A 252 -14.70 10.82 -27.07
N ILE A 253 -14.98 9.53 -26.96
CA ILE A 253 -14.23 8.56 -26.15
C ILE A 253 -13.52 7.62 -27.11
N THR A 254 -12.21 7.42 -26.96
CA THR A 254 -11.44 6.61 -27.92
C THR A 254 -11.51 5.12 -27.62
N GLY A 255 -11.50 4.72 -26.34
CA GLY A 255 -11.50 3.33 -25.91
C GLY A 255 -12.88 2.71 -25.75
N SER A 256 -12.92 1.58 -25.06
CA SER A 256 -14.17 0.84 -24.79
C SER A 256 -14.96 1.45 -23.63
N VAL A 257 -16.29 1.34 -23.69
CA VAL A 257 -17.20 1.85 -22.67
C VAL A 257 -18.00 0.70 -22.05
N ALA A 258 -17.99 0.57 -20.73
CA ALA A 258 -18.74 -0.45 -20.02
C ALA A 258 -19.45 0.13 -18.79
N MET A 259 -20.78 0.26 -18.81
CA MET A 259 -21.60 0.87 -17.73
C MET A 259 -22.54 -0.15 -17.10
N ASN A 260 -22.67 -0.19 -15.77
CA ASN A 260 -23.72 -0.99 -15.16
C ASN A 260 -25.12 -0.36 -15.34
N GLY A 261 -25.21 0.97 -15.39
CA GLY A 261 -26.47 1.72 -15.51
C GLY A 261 -26.88 2.08 -16.94
N ASN A 262 -27.59 3.19 -17.07
CA ASN A 262 -28.08 3.78 -18.31
C ASN A 262 -26.96 4.47 -19.10
N VAL A 263 -27.15 4.63 -20.40
CA VAL A 263 -26.25 5.41 -21.26
C VAL A 263 -27.05 6.43 -22.07
N ALA A 264 -26.70 7.70 -21.93
CA ALA A 264 -27.23 8.79 -22.72
C ALA A 264 -26.11 9.48 -23.52
N MET A 265 -26.27 9.56 -24.84
CA MET A 265 -25.35 10.22 -25.76
C MET A 265 -26.05 11.36 -26.51
N GLY A 266 -25.57 12.58 -26.29
CA GLY A 266 -26.03 13.81 -26.94
C GLY A 266 -25.62 13.92 -28.41
N TRP A 267 -25.88 15.07 -29.01
CA TRP A 267 -25.50 15.37 -30.40
C TRP A 267 -23.99 15.56 -30.56
N GLY A 268 -23.43 15.05 -31.66
CA GLY A 268 -22.01 15.19 -31.95
C GLY A 268 -21.11 14.38 -31.01
N THR A 269 -21.60 13.24 -30.52
CA THR A 269 -20.85 12.37 -29.60
C THR A 269 -20.45 11.07 -30.29
N SER A 270 -19.27 10.54 -29.94
CA SER A 270 -18.82 9.25 -30.47
C SER A 270 -18.04 8.41 -29.47
N ILE A 271 -18.08 7.10 -29.70
CA ILE A 271 -17.18 6.11 -29.10
C ILE A 271 -16.39 5.52 -30.26
N ASP A 272 -15.12 5.91 -30.41
CA ASP A 272 -14.35 5.65 -31.62
C ASP A 272 -14.01 4.15 -31.77
N SER A 273 -13.82 3.45 -30.65
CA SER A 273 -13.66 1.98 -30.63
C SER A 273 -14.89 1.23 -31.15
N GLY A 274 -16.07 1.86 -31.11
CA GLY A 274 -17.35 1.21 -31.37
C GLY A 274 -17.77 0.19 -30.32
N GLN A 275 -17.04 0.06 -29.20
CA GLN A 275 -17.27 -0.92 -28.15
C GLN A 275 -18.02 -0.28 -26.98
N LEU A 276 -19.28 -0.69 -26.80
CA LEU A 276 -20.15 -0.23 -25.73
C LEU A 276 -20.91 -1.41 -25.11
N ASN A 277 -20.86 -1.55 -23.80
CA ASN A 277 -21.70 -2.48 -23.04
C ASN A 277 -22.42 -1.72 -21.93
N TYR A 278 -23.74 -1.89 -21.81
CA TYR A 278 -24.51 -1.28 -20.72
C TYR A 278 -25.64 -2.17 -20.20
N GLY A 279 -25.94 -2.03 -18.90
CA GLY A 279 -26.97 -2.80 -18.21
C GLY A 279 -28.37 -2.18 -18.19
N GLY A 280 -28.47 -0.86 -18.34
CA GLY A 280 -29.73 -0.10 -18.29
C GLY A 280 -30.33 0.25 -19.66
N MET A 281 -30.95 1.43 -19.74
CA MET A 281 -31.52 1.99 -20.98
C MET A 281 -30.51 2.83 -21.75
N GLY A 282 -30.60 2.78 -23.08
CA GLY A 282 -29.77 3.57 -23.99
C GLY A 282 -30.58 4.69 -24.65
N THR A 283 -30.10 5.92 -24.62
CA THR A 283 -30.67 7.07 -25.33
C THR A 283 -29.59 7.69 -26.20
N PHE A 284 -29.77 7.66 -27.52
CA PHE A 284 -28.76 8.13 -28.48
C PHE A 284 -29.42 9.15 -29.42
N ASN A 285 -28.84 10.34 -29.55
CA ASN A 285 -29.40 11.37 -30.43
C ASN A 285 -28.96 11.19 -31.89
N ASP A 286 -27.66 10.93 -32.12
CA ASP A 286 -27.11 10.80 -33.47
C ASP A 286 -27.51 9.47 -34.13
N ALA A 287 -27.83 9.53 -35.44
CA ALA A 287 -28.17 8.35 -36.24
C ALA A 287 -27.07 7.28 -36.21
N ALA A 288 -25.79 7.68 -36.19
CA ALA A 288 -24.65 6.78 -36.14
C ALA A 288 -24.56 5.98 -34.82
N ASN A 289 -25.14 6.51 -33.73
CA ASN A 289 -25.12 5.88 -32.41
C ASN A 289 -26.35 4.98 -32.16
N GLN A 290 -27.38 5.03 -33.01
CA GLN A 290 -28.59 4.19 -32.87
C GLN A 290 -28.28 2.68 -32.88
N LYS A 291 -27.19 2.25 -33.52
CA LYS A 291 -26.69 0.87 -33.49
C LYS A 291 -26.51 0.32 -32.08
N TYR A 292 -26.26 1.17 -31.09
CA TYR A 292 -26.07 0.77 -29.70
C TYR A 292 -27.37 0.34 -28.99
N LEU A 293 -28.53 0.46 -29.65
CA LEU A 293 -29.79 -0.14 -29.18
C LEU A 293 -29.87 -1.65 -29.50
N GLU A 294 -28.97 -2.19 -30.30
CA GLU A 294 -28.96 -3.63 -30.61
C GLU A 294 -28.61 -4.48 -29.37
N PRO A 295 -29.19 -5.69 -29.22
CA PRO A 295 -28.97 -6.54 -28.05
C PRO A 295 -27.50 -6.85 -27.72
N GLN A 296 -26.62 -6.86 -28.73
CA GLN A 296 -25.20 -7.15 -28.55
C GLN A 296 -24.46 -6.11 -27.68
N TYR A 297 -24.93 -4.86 -27.66
CA TYR A 297 -24.37 -3.77 -26.84
C TYR A 297 -25.09 -3.62 -25.49
N ARG A 298 -26.26 -4.23 -25.33
CA ARG A 298 -27.07 -4.23 -24.09
C ARG A 298 -26.74 -5.42 -23.19
N GLN A 299 -25.46 -5.67 -23.02
CA GLN A 299 -24.97 -6.71 -22.12
C GLN A 299 -24.54 -6.06 -20.80
N HIS A 300 -25.18 -6.46 -19.70
CA HIS A 300 -24.85 -5.95 -18.37
C HIS A 300 -23.41 -6.36 -18.00
N PRO A 301 -22.46 -5.41 -17.88
CA PRO A 301 -21.04 -5.74 -17.73
C PRO A 301 -20.69 -6.28 -16.33
N LYS A 302 -21.53 -6.04 -15.31
CA LYS A 302 -21.34 -6.52 -13.92
C LYS A 302 -20.02 -6.05 -13.33
N LEU A 303 -19.71 -4.77 -13.55
CA LEU A 303 -18.50 -4.17 -13.02
C LEU A 303 -18.54 -4.18 -11.48
N PRO A 304 -17.44 -4.57 -10.81
CA PRO A 304 -17.33 -4.42 -9.37
C PRO A 304 -17.27 -2.93 -8.99
N PRO A 305 -17.67 -2.57 -7.76
CA PRO A 305 -17.41 -1.23 -7.24
C PRO A 305 -15.92 -0.90 -7.28
N VAL A 306 -15.61 0.37 -7.52
CA VAL A 306 -14.24 0.88 -7.42
C VAL A 306 -13.78 0.76 -5.97
N ALA A 307 -12.69 0.03 -5.73
CA ALA A 307 -12.20 -0.24 -4.37
C ALA A 307 -11.68 1.04 -3.69
N GLY A 308 -12.21 1.31 -2.49
CA GLY A 308 -11.69 2.34 -1.60
C GLY A 308 -10.39 1.92 -0.91
N GLN A 309 -9.76 2.87 -0.23
CA GLN A 309 -8.56 2.65 0.59
C GLN A 309 -8.66 3.43 1.90
N VAL A 310 -7.90 3.01 2.92
CA VAL A 310 -7.78 3.77 4.17
C VAL A 310 -7.20 5.14 3.83
N CYS A 311 -7.87 6.24 4.18
CA CYS A 311 -7.43 7.60 3.88
C CYS A 311 -6.13 8.00 4.60
N ASP A 312 -6.00 7.65 5.89
CA ASP A 312 -4.84 7.97 6.73
C ASP A 312 -4.12 6.69 7.22
N PRO A 313 -3.35 6.00 6.36
CA PRO A 313 -2.58 4.83 6.77
C PRO A 313 -1.44 5.17 7.75
N LEU A 314 -1.05 6.44 7.88
CA LEU A 314 -0.01 6.87 8.82
C LEU A 314 -0.53 7.13 10.22
N ASN A 315 -1.83 7.38 10.37
CA ASN A 315 -2.40 7.97 11.57
C ASN A 315 -1.61 9.24 11.95
N VAL A 316 -1.64 10.24 11.07
CA VAL A 316 -0.78 11.44 11.17
C VAL A 316 -0.99 12.22 12.48
N THR A 317 -2.17 12.13 13.09
CA THR A 317 -2.42 12.70 14.42
C THR A 317 -1.58 12.01 15.50
N ALA A 318 -1.50 10.67 15.47
CA ALA A 318 -0.65 9.93 16.38
C ALA A 318 0.84 10.18 16.12
N LEU A 319 1.22 10.42 14.86
CA LEU A 319 2.58 10.81 14.50
C LEU A 319 2.94 12.15 15.16
N ALA A 320 2.16 13.21 14.95
CA ALA A 320 2.42 14.53 15.53
C ALA A 320 2.40 14.52 17.06
N GLY A 321 1.54 13.71 17.67
CA GLY A 321 1.46 13.53 19.13
C GLY A 321 2.35 12.43 19.69
N SER A 322 3.30 11.89 18.92
CA SER A 322 4.06 10.70 19.31
C SER A 322 4.84 10.91 20.61
N PRO A 323 4.84 9.94 21.54
CA PRO A 323 5.71 9.97 22.73
C PRO A 323 7.20 10.10 22.36
N GLN A 324 7.60 9.67 21.16
CA GLN A 324 8.97 9.83 20.64
C GLN A 324 9.36 11.31 20.51
N PHE A 325 8.39 12.23 20.43
CA PHE A 325 8.61 13.68 20.35
C PHE A 325 8.47 14.37 21.72
N ALA A 326 8.03 13.66 22.76
CA ALA A 326 7.72 14.24 24.07
C ALA A 326 8.95 14.77 24.80
N ASN A 327 10.13 14.17 24.57
CA ASN A 327 11.39 14.54 25.21
C ASN A 327 12.22 15.54 24.38
N LEU A 328 11.71 16.03 23.26
CA LEU A 328 12.43 16.97 22.40
C LEU A 328 12.51 18.36 23.07
N PRO A 329 13.63 19.09 22.92
CA PRO A 329 13.70 20.50 23.30
C PRO A 329 12.64 21.32 22.56
N ILE A 330 11.83 22.09 23.30
CA ILE A 330 10.83 22.99 22.72
C ILE A 330 11.48 24.35 22.47
N ASN A 331 11.56 24.76 21.20
CA ASN A 331 12.29 25.97 20.79
C ASN A 331 11.44 27.23 20.68
N GLY A 332 10.16 27.18 21.09
CA GLY A 332 9.24 28.29 20.92
C GLY A 332 8.93 28.59 19.45
N ALA A 333 8.41 29.78 19.17
CA ALA A 333 8.13 30.24 17.81
C ALA A 333 9.41 30.67 17.08
N LEU A 334 9.70 30.06 15.93
CA LEU A 334 10.76 30.48 15.02
C LEU A 334 10.21 31.46 13.99
N THR A 335 10.62 32.72 14.08
CA THR A 335 10.25 33.76 13.11
C THR A 335 11.49 34.24 12.36
N LEU A 336 11.52 34.04 11.05
CA LEU A 336 12.54 34.57 10.16
C LEU A 336 12.00 35.83 9.47
N GLY A 337 12.51 36.99 9.87
CA GLY A 337 12.18 38.28 9.27
C GLY A 337 13.01 38.58 8.02
N SER A 338 12.82 39.79 7.49
CA SER A 338 13.51 40.22 6.26
C SER A 338 15.02 40.16 6.40
N THR A 339 15.65 39.65 5.33
CA THR A 339 17.09 39.41 5.15
C THR A 339 17.72 38.40 6.12
N GLN A 340 16.94 37.74 6.97
CA GLN A 340 17.45 36.68 7.83
C GLN A 340 17.62 35.39 7.02
N GLN A 341 18.81 34.83 7.08
CA GLN A 341 19.19 33.58 6.41
C GLN A 341 19.63 32.59 7.47
N MET A 342 18.88 31.50 7.62
CA MET A 342 19.15 30.43 8.57
C MET A 342 19.56 29.15 7.83
N VAL A 343 20.61 28.49 8.32
CA VAL A 343 20.99 27.14 7.90
C VAL A 343 20.78 26.20 9.08
N LEU A 344 19.85 25.25 8.93
CA LEU A 344 19.65 24.16 9.88
C LEU A 344 20.34 22.90 9.36
N THR A 345 21.00 22.20 10.28
CA THR A 345 21.71 20.95 9.98
C THR A 345 21.33 19.86 10.97
N GLU A 346 21.93 18.68 10.88
CA GLU A 346 21.77 17.63 11.91
C GLU A 346 22.43 17.98 13.26
N SER A 347 23.26 19.04 13.31
CA SER A 347 23.97 19.46 14.51
C SER A 347 24.04 20.98 14.60
N PRO A 348 23.54 21.61 15.69
CA PRO A 348 23.53 23.08 15.80
C PRO A 348 24.91 23.72 15.68
N ALA A 349 25.97 22.98 15.99
CA ALA A 349 27.35 23.44 15.89
C ALA A 349 27.76 23.77 14.44
N THR A 350 27.10 23.18 13.44
CA THR A 350 27.32 23.46 12.01
C THR A 350 26.21 24.30 11.39
N GLY A 351 25.14 24.59 12.14
CA GLY A 351 24.10 25.53 11.74
C GLY A 351 24.58 26.98 11.80
N SER A 352 23.87 27.88 11.11
CA SER A 352 24.22 29.31 11.14
C SER A 352 23.01 30.21 10.96
N VAL A 353 23.12 31.44 11.47
CA VAL A 353 22.17 32.52 11.21
C VAL A 353 22.94 33.76 10.81
N SER A 354 22.62 34.27 9.64
CA SER A 354 23.10 35.57 9.16
C SER A 354 21.92 36.50 8.93
N SER A 355 22.16 37.80 9.09
CA SER A 355 21.19 38.84 8.79
C SER A 355 21.94 40.13 8.51
N THR A 356 21.44 40.92 7.56
CA THR A 356 21.94 42.29 7.36
C THR A 356 21.42 43.26 8.43
N ASN A 357 20.43 42.83 9.22
CA ASN A 357 19.91 43.54 10.39
C ASN A 357 20.63 43.05 11.66
N GLN A 358 20.76 43.90 12.69
CA GLN A 358 21.48 43.53 13.93
C GLN A 358 20.79 42.43 14.76
N HIS A 359 19.49 42.19 14.56
CA HIS A 359 18.75 41.17 15.31
C HIS A 359 18.77 39.82 14.57
N LYS A 360 19.33 38.80 15.23
CA LYS A 360 19.39 37.43 14.73
C LYS A 360 18.58 36.50 15.64
N PRO A 361 17.66 35.67 15.10
CA PRO A 361 17.01 34.64 15.89
C PRO A 361 18.05 33.62 16.39
N ALA A 362 17.77 33.02 17.53
CA ALA A 362 18.58 31.91 18.03
C ALA A 362 18.40 30.68 17.13
N LEU A 363 19.45 29.87 16.99
CA LEU A 363 19.32 28.55 16.39
C LEU A 363 18.49 27.66 17.31
N PRO A 364 17.49 26.93 16.78
CA PRO A 364 16.78 25.94 17.58
C PRO A 364 17.74 24.80 17.98
N PHE A 365 17.48 24.19 19.13
CA PHE A 365 18.15 23.01 19.64
C PHE A 365 17.40 21.75 19.20
N PRO A 366 18.08 20.76 18.62
CA PRO A 366 17.48 19.51 18.22
C PRO A 366 17.48 18.50 19.36
N GLY A 367 16.63 17.50 19.23
CA GLY A 367 16.74 16.24 19.94
C GLY A 367 16.87 15.06 18.96
N LYS A 368 17.04 13.87 19.54
CA LYS A 368 16.96 12.60 18.82
C LYS A 368 15.60 11.97 19.06
N GLY A 369 15.06 11.34 18.03
CA GLY A 369 13.80 10.63 18.08
C GLY A 369 13.68 9.72 16.86
N GLU A 370 12.77 8.77 16.94
CA GLU A 370 12.53 7.81 15.86
C GLU A 370 11.39 8.31 14.98
N LEU A 371 11.56 8.22 13.66
CA LEU A 371 10.52 8.46 12.68
C LEU A 371 10.63 7.37 11.60
N PHE A 372 9.51 6.73 11.28
CA PHE A 372 9.45 5.66 10.27
C PHE A 372 10.48 4.52 10.49
N GLY A 373 10.79 4.19 11.74
CA GLY A 373 11.75 3.13 12.09
C GLY A 373 13.23 3.55 12.00
N LYS A 374 13.51 4.85 11.79
CA LYS A 374 14.87 5.41 11.70
C LYS A 374 15.07 6.45 12.79
N GLU A 375 16.20 6.41 13.49
CA GLU A 375 16.60 7.51 14.38
C GLU A 375 16.96 8.74 13.54
N GLN A 376 16.36 9.88 13.85
CA GLN A 376 16.54 11.13 13.12
C GLN A 376 16.84 12.31 14.04
N THR A 377 17.29 13.40 13.45
CA THR A 377 17.46 14.68 14.15
C THR A 377 16.19 15.51 14.01
N LEU A 378 15.59 15.88 15.15
CA LEU A 378 14.31 16.58 15.17
C LEU A 378 14.44 17.94 15.87
N TYR A 379 13.86 18.96 15.26
CA TYR A 379 13.65 20.26 15.88
C TYR A 379 12.16 20.43 16.14
N ARG A 380 11.80 20.66 17.40
CA ARG A 380 10.41 20.97 17.78
C ARG A 380 10.23 22.47 17.97
N LEU A 381 9.27 23.04 17.25
CA LEU A 381 8.94 24.45 17.20
C LEU A 381 7.46 24.65 17.59
N ASP A 382 7.13 25.77 18.23
CA ASP A 382 5.72 26.14 18.44
C ASP A 382 5.07 26.52 17.10
N SER A 383 5.77 27.31 16.29
CA SER A 383 5.35 27.76 14.95
C SER A 383 6.57 28.14 14.11
N LEU A 384 6.45 28.08 12.79
CA LEU A 384 7.46 28.57 11.85
C LEU A 384 6.85 29.69 10.99
N ASN A 385 7.39 30.90 11.09
CA ASN A 385 6.90 32.04 10.32
C ASN A 385 8.05 32.67 9.52
N MET A 386 7.94 32.65 8.20
CA MET A 386 8.92 33.25 7.29
C MET A 386 8.30 34.48 6.62
N GLY A 387 8.87 35.64 6.91
CA GLY A 387 8.52 36.90 6.26
C GLY A 387 9.22 37.07 4.91
N ALA A 388 8.98 38.21 4.25
CA ALA A 388 9.60 38.53 2.97
C ALA A 388 11.14 38.58 3.10
N ASP A 389 11.84 38.08 2.10
CA ASP A 389 13.31 37.95 1.96
C ASP A 389 13.99 37.06 3.01
N ALA A 390 13.23 36.29 3.78
CA ALA A 390 13.77 35.25 4.65
C ALA A 390 14.23 34.03 3.83
N ALA A 391 15.32 33.40 4.25
CA ALA A 391 15.71 32.10 3.72
C ALA A 391 16.00 31.08 4.82
N LEU A 392 15.54 29.85 4.60
CA LEU A 392 15.82 28.69 5.41
C LEU A 392 16.47 27.62 4.54
N THR A 393 17.71 27.28 4.83
CA THR A 393 18.46 26.22 4.14
C THR A 393 18.60 25.01 5.05
N ILE A 394 18.33 23.82 4.53
CA ILE A 394 18.48 22.54 5.25
C ILE A 394 19.70 21.79 4.71
N GLN A 395 20.55 21.27 5.60
CA GLN A 395 21.72 20.45 5.27
C GLN A 395 21.77 19.17 6.14
N GLY A 396 21.71 17.99 5.51
CA GLY A 396 21.51 16.70 6.17
C GLY A 396 20.04 16.33 6.33
N ASP A 397 19.75 15.29 7.10
CA ASP A 397 18.40 14.77 7.33
C ASP A 397 17.76 15.44 8.54
N VAL A 398 16.85 16.38 8.28
CA VAL A 398 16.21 17.21 9.29
C VAL A 398 14.70 16.99 9.34
N VAL A 399 14.18 16.76 10.54
CA VAL A 399 12.73 16.76 10.81
C VAL A 399 12.37 18.02 11.59
N LEU A 400 11.39 18.76 11.10
CA LEU A 400 10.78 19.88 11.81
C LEU A 400 9.38 19.47 12.30
N VAL A 401 9.22 19.37 13.61
CA VAL A 401 7.93 19.16 14.27
C VAL A 401 7.39 20.53 14.69
N ILE A 402 6.28 20.95 14.09
CA ILE A 402 5.69 22.28 14.28
C ILE A 402 4.33 22.08 14.95
N ASP A 403 4.22 22.47 16.23
CA ASP A 403 3.01 22.21 17.03
C ASP A 403 1.80 23.01 16.54
N ARG A 404 2.02 24.22 16.02
CA ARG A 404 0.99 25.12 15.47
C ARG A 404 1.24 25.36 13.98
N ASP A 405 1.29 26.63 13.56
CA ASP A 405 1.20 27.01 12.16
C ASP A 405 2.59 27.15 11.50
N PHE A 406 2.65 26.84 10.20
CA PHE A 406 3.76 27.12 9.32
C PHE A 406 3.32 28.11 8.24
N THR A 407 3.91 29.31 8.25
CA THR A 407 3.56 30.37 7.29
C THR A 407 4.79 30.87 6.54
N MET A 408 4.65 31.03 5.22
CA MET A 408 5.61 31.70 4.35
C MET A 408 4.90 32.86 3.65
N SER A 409 5.19 34.09 4.04
CA SER A 409 4.55 35.31 3.53
C SER A 409 5.53 36.22 2.78
N GLY A 410 5.11 36.75 1.63
CA GLY A 410 5.99 37.51 0.73
C GLY A 410 6.93 36.61 -0.09
N SER A 411 8.04 37.18 -0.55
CA SER A 411 9.05 36.47 -1.34
C SER A 411 10.09 35.84 -0.43
N ASN A 412 10.06 34.53 -0.20
CA ASN A 412 10.99 33.86 0.72
C ASN A 412 11.37 32.48 0.18
N LYS A 413 12.40 31.88 0.78
CA LYS A 413 13.01 30.65 0.25
C LYS A 413 13.20 29.60 1.32
N LEU A 414 12.66 28.41 1.09
CA LEU A 414 13.06 27.20 1.79
C LEU A 414 13.80 26.32 0.81
N THR A 415 15.06 25.98 1.11
CA THR A 415 15.91 25.19 0.22
C THR A 415 16.51 24.00 0.94
N VAL A 416 16.38 22.80 0.37
CA VAL A 416 17.09 21.61 0.84
C VAL A 416 18.34 21.40 -0.01
N ALA A 417 19.50 21.29 0.64
CA ALA A 417 20.78 21.08 -0.04
C ALA A 417 20.87 19.70 -0.70
N GLU A 418 21.84 19.51 -1.58
CA GLU A 418 22.03 18.22 -2.27
C GLU A 418 22.34 17.11 -1.26
N GLY A 419 21.71 15.95 -1.44
CA GLY A 419 21.85 14.81 -0.53
C GLY A 419 21.21 15.00 0.85
N SER A 420 20.45 16.08 1.06
CA SER A 420 19.74 16.37 2.31
C SER A 420 18.25 16.07 2.18
N SER A 421 17.55 15.90 3.30
CA SER A 421 16.09 15.77 3.33
C SER A 421 15.45 16.66 4.39
N LEU A 422 14.25 17.14 4.09
CA LEU A 422 13.39 17.85 5.04
C LEU A 422 12.06 17.11 5.19
N THR A 423 11.75 16.75 6.44
CA THR A 423 10.41 16.28 6.82
C THR A 423 9.74 17.30 7.73
N LEU A 424 8.61 17.83 7.29
CA LEU A 424 7.77 18.75 8.06
C LEU A 424 6.59 17.98 8.65
N ILE A 425 6.40 18.01 9.97
CA ILE A 425 5.21 17.49 10.65
C ILE A 425 4.51 18.67 11.31
N VAL A 426 3.33 19.03 10.84
CA VAL A 426 2.65 20.28 11.24
C VAL A 426 1.30 19.98 11.89
N GLY A 427 1.13 20.39 13.15
CA GLY A 427 -0.10 20.25 13.91
C GLY A 427 -1.17 21.30 13.58
N GLY A 428 -0.75 22.49 13.15
CA GLY A 428 -1.61 23.59 12.72
C GLY A 428 -1.69 23.76 11.21
N LYS A 429 -2.02 24.98 10.78
CA LYS A 429 -2.20 25.31 9.37
C LYS A 429 -0.88 25.55 8.67
N VAL A 430 -0.83 25.20 7.40
CA VAL A 430 0.29 25.47 6.49
C VAL A 430 -0.17 26.45 5.43
N GLU A 431 0.47 27.62 5.36
CA GLU A 431 0.14 28.65 4.38
C GLU A 431 1.40 29.11 3.63
N LEU A 432 1.51 28.72 2.36
CA LEU A 432 2.57 29.15 1.46
C LEU A 432 2.04 30.25 0.53
N GLY A 433 2.50 31.48 0.76
CA GLY A 433 2.11 32.68 0.05
C GLY A 433 2.62 32.76 -1.39
N ALA A 434 2.15 33.75 -2.15
CA ALA A 434 2.43 33.90 -3.58
C ALA A 434 3.91 33.94 -3.98
N GLY A 435 4.80 34.44 -3.12
CA GLY A 435 6.24 34.51 -3.37
C GLY A 435 7.07 33.41 -2.70
N ALA A 436 6.43 32.43 -2.06
CA ALA A 436 7.11 31.38 -1.32
C ALA A 436 7.72 30.33 -2.25
N GLU A 437 9.05 30.27 -2.31
CA GLU A 437 9.80 29.27 -3.06
C GLU A 437 10.22 28.14 -2.13
N VAL A 438 9.84 26.90 -2.47
CA VAL A 438 10.23 25.70 -1.73
C VAL A 438 10.84 24.70 -2.71
N SER A 439 12.14 24.46 -2.58
CA SER A 439 12.90 23.68 -3.55
C SER A 439 13.97 22.81 -2.90
N ALA A 440 14.37 21.77 -3.61
CA ALA A 440 15.53 20.96 -3.28
C ALA A 440 16.57 21.08 -4.39
N ALA A 441 17.85 21.19 -4.04
CA ALA A 441 18.96 21.23 -5.01
C ALA A 441 18.97 19.98 -5.89
N LYS A 442 18.56 18.84 -5.32
CA LYS A 442 18.23 17.61 -6.04
C LYS A 442 16.80 17.20 -5.69
N GLN A 443 15.95 17.09 -6.71
CA GLN A 443 14.53 16.75 -6.58
C GLN A 443 14.32 15.24 -6.40
N GLY A 444 13.13 14.85 -5.95
CA GLY A 444 12.73 13.47 -5.78
C GLY A 444 13.25 12.85 -4.49
N LEU A 445 14.14 11.85 -4.61
CA LEU A 445 14.65 11.08 -3.49
C LEU A 445 16.13 11.34 -3.21
N THR A 446 16.51 11.25 -1.92
CA THR A 446 17.91 11.11 -1.49
C THR A 446 18.45 9.73 -1.88
N ALA A 447 19.76 9.49 -1.67
CA ALA A 447 20.37 8.19 -1.96
C ALA A 447 19.80 7.07 -1.07
N GLU A 448 19.30 7.43 0.10
CA GLU A 448 18.71 6.59 1.13
C GLU A 448 17.22 6.30 0.87
N GLY A 449 16.66 6.86 -0.21
CA GLY A 449 15.26 6.67 -0.60
C GLY A 449 14.26 7.56 0.13
N THR A 450 14.71 8.58 0.86
CA THR A 450 13.83 9.55 1.55
C THR A 450 13.41 10.65 0.57
N PRO A 451 12.14 11.09 0.56
CA PRO A 451 11.75 12.29 -0.18
C PRO A 451 12.59 13.50 0.23
N ALA A 452 13.12 14.25 -0.73
CA ALA A 452 13.93 15.44 -0.46
C ALA A 452 13.15 16.47 0.38
N ILE A 453 11.85 16.62 0.11
CA ILE A 453 10.92 17.42 0.92
C ILE A 453 9.63 16.64 1.09
N SER A 454 9.18 16.49 2.35
CA SER A 454 7.87 15.94 2.67
C SER A 454 7.15 16.79 3.72
N LEU A 455 5.83 16.93 3.56
CA LEU A 455 4.95 17.65 4.48
C LEU A 455 3.84 16.72 4.97
N TYR A 456 3.78 16.50 6.26
CA TYR A 456 2.73 15.75 6.95
C TYR A 456 1.91 16.72 7.81
N SER A 457 0.66 16.98 7.43
CA SER A 457 -0.27 17.80 8.21
C SER A 457 -1.16 16.93 9.08
N ALA A 458 -1.07 17.12 10.39
CA ALA A 458 -1.95 16.52 11.39
C ALA A 458 -3.19 17.38 11.68
N TYR A 459 -3.30 18.55 11.03
CA TYR A 459 -4.43 19.45 11.20
C TYR A 459 -5.73 18.79 10.70
N SER A 460 -6.79 18.90 11.48
CA SER A 460 -8.12 18.48 11.10
C SER A 460 -9.05 19.68 11.01
N GLY A 461 -9.67 19.86 9.84
CA GLY A 461 -10.53 20.99 9.57
C GLY A 461 -10.57 21.36 8.11
N LYS A 462 -11.10 22.55 7.83
CA LYS A 462 -11.03 23.17 6.50
C LYS A 462 -9.74 23.96 6.37
N ASP A 463 -9.26 24.11 5.14
CA ASP A 463 -8.21 25.08 4.82
C ASP A 463 -6.91 24.87 5.60
N GLY A 464 -6.56 23.61 5.90
CA GLY A 464 -5.36 23.26 6.68
C GLY A 464 -4.07 23.39 5.91
N VAL A 465 -4.09 23.23 4.58
CA VAL A 465 -2.93 23.46 3.71
C VAL A 465 -3.33 24.36 2.55
N LYS A 466 -2.74 25.56 2.48
CA LYS A 466 -2.96 26.53 1.40
C LYS A 466 -1.68 26.82 0.65
N LEU A 467 -1.72 26.60 -0.65
CA LEU A 467 -0.60 26.78 -1.56
C LEU A 467 -1.00 27.81 -2.62
N SER A 468 -0.56 29.05 -2.43
CA SER A 468 -0.86 30.18 -3.31
C SER A 468 0.35 30.67 -4.12
N GLY A 469 1.47 29.96 -4.01
CA GLY A 469 2.76 30.29 -4.62
C GLY A 469 2.75 30.33 -6.15
N ASN A 470 3.42 31.32 -6.72
CA ASN A 470 3.65 31.43 -8.17
C ASN A 470 4.98 30.80 -8.60
N THR A 471 5.75 30.28 -7.65
CA THR A 471 7.00 29.55 -7.86
C THR A 471 6.79 28.04 -7.72
N PRO A 472 7.59 27.22 -8.40
CA PRO A 472 7.57 25.77 -8.24
C PRO A 472 7.68 25.33 -6.79
N LEU A 473 6.84 24.38 -6.40
CA LEU A 473 6.93 23.66 -5.13
C LEU A 473 7.34 22.22 -5.41
N TYR A 474 8.49 21.80 -4.89
CA TYR A 474 8.94 20.41 -4.96
C TYR A 474 8.72 19.72 -3.62
N ALA A 475 7.67 18.92 -3.48
CA ALA A 475 7.35 18.27 -2.21
C ALA A 475 6.36 17.10 -2.35
N ALA A 476 6.52 16.10 -1.49
CA ALA A 476 5.50 15.09 -1.22
C ALA A 476 4.57 15.61 -0.10
N LEU A 477 3.27 15.74 -0.38
CA LEU A 477 2.30 16.38 0.51
C LEU A 477 1.27 15.39 1.04
N TYR A 478 1.13 15.32 2.36
CA TYR A 478 0.24 14.39 3.04
C TYR A 478 -0.61 15.11 4.10
N ALA A 479 -1.90 15.26 3.83
CA ALA A 479 -2.86 15.99 4.66
C ALA A 479 -4.23 15.28 4.68
N PRO A 480 -4.33 14.01 5.10
CA PRO A 480 -5.54 13.18 4.96
C PRO A 480 -6.72 13.65 5.83
N LEU A 481 -6.50 14.57 6.77
CA LEU A 481 -7.51 15.04 7.72
C LEU A 481 -8.04 16.46 7.42
N THR A 482 -7.50 17.12 6.39
CA THR A 482 -7.86 18.49 6.02
C THR A 482 -7.97 18.70 4.51
N GLU A 483 -8.73 19.72 4.14
CA GLU A 483 -8.71 20.27 2.78
C GLU A 483 -7.34 20.89 2.47
N MET A 484 -6.87 20.62 1.25
CA MET A 484 -5.72 21.27 0.62
C MET A 484 -6.21 22.12 -0.54
N SER A 485 -5.86 23.41 -0.53
CA SER A 485 -6.22 24.36 -1.59
C SER A 485 -4.97 24.81 -2.33
N ILE A 486 -4.93 24.59 -3.63
CA ILE A 486 -3.84 25.01 -4.53
C ILE A 486 -4.42 26.03 -5.50
N SER A 487 -4.01 27.30 -5.35
CA SER A 487 -4.50 28.40 -6.18
C SER A 487 -3.39 29.13 -6.93
N GLY A 488 -2.14 28.77 -6.67
CA GLY A 488 -0.96 29.38 -7.27
C GLY A 488 -0.69 28.91 -8.71
N SER A 489 0.16 29.65 -9.43
CA SER A 489 0.55 29.30 -10.81
C SER A 489 1.91 28.59 -10.92
N GLY A 490 2.58 28.31 -9.79
CA GLY A 490 3.97 27.82 -9.78
C GLY A 490 4.16 26.35 -10.16
N GLY A 491 3.10 25.56 -10.09
CA GLY A 491 3.16 24.11 -10.29
C GLY A 491 3.64 23.37 -9.05
N LEU A 492 3.00 22.25 -8.76
CA LEU A 492 3.44 21.32 -7.74
C LEU A 492 4.15 20.15 -8.41
N TYR A 493 5.36 19.82 -7.95
CA TYR A 493 6.16 18.72 -8.45
C TYR A 493 6.40 17.73 -7.30
N GLY A 494 5.70 16.60 -7.35
CA GLY A 494 5.72 15.62 -6.26
C GLY A 494 4.47 14.77 -6.23
N ALA A 495 3.92 14.51 -5.05
CA ALA A 495 2.71 13.69 -4.90
C ALA A 495 1.79 14.28 -3.84
N VAL A 496 0.48 14.13 -4.00
CA VAL A 496 -0.52 14.72 -3.10
C VAL A 496 -1.41 13.65 -2.52
N ARG A 497 -1.61 13.72 -1.21
CA ARG A 497 -2.67 13.01 -0.51
C ARG A 497 -3.39 13.95 0.44
N ALA A 498 -4.68 14.19 0.23
CA ALA A 498 -5.45 15.13 1.02
C ALA A 498 -6.84 14.59 1.37
N LYS A 499 -7.50 15.14 2.40
CA LYS A 499 -8.90 14.81 2.67
C LYS A 499 -9.79 15.22 1.50
N TYR A 500 -9.64 16.47 1.10
CA TYR A 500 -10.19 17.06 -0.11
C TYR A 500 -9.09 17.85 -0.80
N LEU A 501 -9.04 17.77 -2.12
CA LEU A 501 -8.15 18.62 -2.92
C LEU A 501 -9.00 19.58 -3.74
N ASN A 502 -8.72 20.87 -3.60
CA ASN A 502 -9.25 21.93 -4.44
C ASN A 502 -8.09 22.62 -5.18
N GLU A 503 -7.98 22.36 -6.48
CA GLU A 503 -6.97 22.96 -7.35
C GLU A 503 -7.66 23.97 -8.27
N SER A 504 -7.32 25.24 -8.14
CA SER A 504 -7.86 26.32 -8.97
C SER A 504 -6.75 27.11 -9.68
N GLY A 505 -5.50 26.67 -9.53
CA GLY A 505 -4.32 27.30 -10.09
C GLY A 505 -4.11 26.95 -11.57
N ALA A 506 -3.16 27.64 -12.18
CA ALA A 506 -2.71 27.33 -13.54
C ALA A 506 -1.46 26.45 -13.55
N GLY A 507 -0.86 26.19 -12.38
CA GLY A 507 0.43 25.51 -12.26
C GLY A 507 0.34 24.00 -12.47
N GLY A 508 -0.78 23.37 -12.13
CA GLY A 508 -0.94 21.92 -12.25
C GLY A 508 -0.19 21.13 -11.19
N VAL A 509 -0.29 19.80 -11.29
CA VAL A 509 0.37 18.82 -10.42
C VAL A 509 1.15 17.83 -11.28
N HIS A 510 2.46 17.82 -11.14
CA HIS A 510 3.38 16.98 -11.87
C HIS A 510 3.89 15.88 -10.95
N TYR A 511 3.46 14.65 -11.21
CA TYR A 511 3.82 13.51 -10.38
C TYR A 511 5.28 13.13 -10.54
N ASP A 512 6.04 13.13 -9.45
CA ASP A 512 7.39 12.59 -9.48
C ASP A 512 7.36 11.06 -9.26
N GLU A 513 7.56 10.30 -10.33
CA GLU A 513 7.55 8.84 -10.33
C GLU A 513 8.61 8.23 -9.40
N ALA A 514 9.67 8.99 -9.06
CA ALA A 514 10.65 8.55 -8.07
C ALA A 514 10.02 8.38 -6.69
N LEU A 515 9.04 9.21 -6.32
CA LEU A 515 8.38 9.15 -5.02
C LEU A 515 7.67 7.82 -4.80
N GLY A 516 7.14 7.18 -5.85
CA GLY A 516 6.57 5.83 -5.77
C GLY A 516 7.54 4.77 -5.22
N LEU A 517 8.86 5.03 -5.27
CA LEU A 517 9.91 4.17 -4.74
C LEU A 517 10.47 4.63 -3.39
N ALA A 518 9.85 5.63 -2.75
CA ALA A 518 10.30 6.12 -1.46
C ALA A 518 10.33 5.02 -0.39
N ASP A 519 11.32 5.09 0.48
CA ASP A 519 11.40 4.27 1.68
C ASP A 519 10.87 5.07 2.87
N LEU A 520 9.58 4.86 3.19
CA LEU A 520 8.92 5.43 4.36
C LEU A 520 8.87 4.42 5.53
N GLY A 521 9.75 3.42 5.53
CA GLY A 521 9.83 2.41 6.57
C GLY A 521 8.98 1.15 6.31
N ALA A 522 9.20 0.14 7.14
CA ALA A 522 8.65 -1.21 6.99
C ALA A 522 7.11 -1.26 7.09
N GLU A 523 6.50 -0.34 7.83
CA GLU A 523 5.04 -0.25 7.98
C GLU A 523 4.35 0.22 6.69
N LEU A 524 5.08 0.90 5.81
CA LEU A 524 4.54 1.51 4.59
C LEU A 524 5.02 0.86 3.31
N GLY A 525 5.80 -0.21 3.42
CA GLY A 525 6.15 -1.03 2.28
C GLY A 525 5.09 -2.06 1.91
N PRO A 526 5.38 -2.91 0.92
CA PRO A 526 4.47 -3.95 0.46
C PRO A 526 4.09 -4.89 1.60
N ALA A 527 2.95 -5.58 1.42
CA ALA A 527 2.45 -6.55 2.38
C ALA A 527 3.55 -7.52 2.86
N PRO A 528 3.68 -7.76 4.17
CA PRO A 528 4.67 -8.69 4.69
C PRO A 528 4.50 -10.08 4.10
N VAL A 529 5.63 -10.68 3.71
CA VAL A 529 5.63 -12.06 3.20
C VAL A 529 5.88 -13.02 4.35
N LEU A 530 4.97 -14.00 4.52
CA LEU A 530 5.14 -15.09 5.47
C LEU A 530 6.30 -16.00 5.04
N ALA A 531 7.30 -16.13 5.90
CA ALA A 531 8.46 -16.99 5.65
C ALA A 531 8.57 -18.09 6.72
N LEU A 532 8.62 -19.35 6.28
CA LEU A 532 9.01 -20.48 7.11
C LEU A 532 10.53 -20.44 7.34
N LYS A 533 10.95 -20.22 8.58
CA LYS A 533 12.37 -20.12 8.97
C LYS A 533 12.97 -21.49 9.25
N GLN A 534 12.22 -22.33 9.94
CA GLN A 534 12.67 -23.65 10.36
C GLN A 534 11.46 -24.57 10.54
N TRP A 535 11.65 -25.86 10.31
CA TRP A 535 10.72 -26.90 10.71
C TRP A 535 11.47 -28.17 11.06
N HIS A 536 10.94 -28.97 11.99
CA HIS A 536 11.47 -30.29 12.30
C HIS A 536 10.42 -31.18 12.95
N PHE A 537 10.50 -32.49 12.72
CA PHE A 537 9.71 -33.46 13.47
C PHE A 537 10.21 -33.58 14.90
N VAL A 538 9.27 -33.84 15.80
CA VAL A 538 9.51 -34.20 17.20
C VAL A 538 9.27 -35.70 17.31
N HIS A 539 10.28 -36.42 17.80
CA HIS A 539 10.28 -37.89 17.88
C HIS A 539 9.69 -38.41 19.19
#